data_AF-M3XLB8-F1
#
_entry.id   AF-M3XLB8-F1
#
_cell.length_a   1.000
_cell.length_b   1.000
_cell.length_c   1.000
_cell.angle_alpha   90.00
_cell.angle_beta   90.00
_cell.angle_gamma   90.00
#
_symmetry.space_group_name_H-M   'P 1'
#
loop_
_entity.id
_entity.type
_entity.pdbx_description
1 polymer ?
#
loop_
_entity_poly.entity_id
_entity_poly.type
_entity_poly.pdbx_seq_one_letter_code
_entity_poly.pdbx_strand_id
1 'polypeptide(L)'
;MSAEQRRPECQDRRRGPQDDPHQAPGRKKAREKQAVTAQISGSVREEAGNGLLREAWRSGLKYRQRDEGGLELDSKPFPHCVIPNFLEDNGFLEELRDELLKLNFHQKSNDLYKFKQSDDLKRRKEPHISALRKVLFEDFRKWLFDVTQIELESTVDISCAKYEHTDVLLCHDDELEGRRIAFILYLVPSWESSDGGMLDLYSSDVHYQPVQIMKSLLPSWNTLAFFEVSSVSHHQVSEVLSESKSRLSVSGWFHGSSLERPPRYVEPSLPRTPHLPRDHEVLYEWLNPVYLQTDAQAQIQEEFEERSEILLKNFLQAEKFQQVCEALTNVDMKWILRGPPNKRCYEQVEEGSLPEILRQCMELLHSEPMFLLLSNFTGLKLHFLASSNEEDEDEEAESSSDSSQHAEASSSRREVAGAPPGANIEVKERDTELDGQQAVSQLGKRGTEAKESVPVCRGELRHWRHGHYTLLHDTDVENAEFALDLLLFCGCEGWEAEFGGFTSYIAKGEDEELLTIYPENNSLALIYRDKETLKFVKHVNQRSSQRWIKVPTSNGFWDFSFAYYE
;
A
#
# COMPACT_ATOMS: atom_id res chain seq x y z
N MET A 1 -23.35 12.00 57.31
CA MET A 1 -22.43 11.93 58.46
C MET A 1 -23.24 11.60 59.71
N SER A 2 -22.84 10.54 60.41
CA SER A 2 -23.06 10.17 61.82
C SER A 2 -24.49 10.29 62.40
N ALA A 3 -25.21 9.19 62.67
CA ALA A 3 -25.06 8.24 63.80
C ALA A 3 -25.46 8.90 65.14
N GLU A 4 -26.28 8.32 66.01
CA GLU A 4 -26.22 6.98 66.63
C GLU A 4 -27.52 6.81 67.46
N GLN A 5 -28.05 5.63 67.79
CA GLN A 5 -27.70 4.78 68.94
C GLN A 5 -28.87 3.76 69.10
N ARG A 6 -28.77 2.43 69.34
CA ARG A 6 -28.02 1.67 70.35
C ARG A 6 -27.90 0.17 69.98
N ARG A 7 -26.76 -0.39 70.38
CA ARG A 7 -26.35 -1.81 70.56
C ARG A 7 -27.10 -2.49 71.74
N PRO A 8 -26.93 -3.80 72.09
CA PRO A 8 -25.84 -4.74 71.75
C PRO A 8 -26.23 -6.21 71.43
N GLU A 9 -25.17 -6.96 71.10
CA GLU A 9 -25.02 -8.38 70.73
C GLU A 9 -25.52 -9.40 71.78
N CYS A 10 -25.93 -10.61 71.36
CA CYS A 10 -25.20 -11.86 71.65
C CYS A 10 -25.88 -13.13 71.05
N GLN A 11 -25.04 -13.97 70.43
CA GLN A 11 -24.99 -15.45 70.49
C GLN A 11 -26.10 -16.37 69.91
N ASP A 12 -25.64 -17.11 68.88
CA ASP A 12 -25.40 -18.58 68.87
C ASP A 12 -26.55 -19.59 68.60
N ARG A 13 -26.40 -20.19 67.40
CA ARG A 13 -26.65 -21.56 66.90
C ARG A 13 -27.51 -22.60 67.65
N ARG A 14 -28.30 -23.28 66.79
CA ARG A 14 -28.76 -24.70 66.74
C ARG A 14 -30.04 -25.08 67.51
N ARG A 15 -31.06 -25.54 66.77
CA ARG A 15 -31.47 -26.96 66.51
C ARG A 15 -32.82 -26.97 65.78
N GLY A 16 -33.03 -27.95 64.89
CA GLY A 16 -34.26 -28.17 64.08
C GLY A 16 -35.47 -28.65 64.91
N PRO A 17 -36.49 -29.36 64.36
CA PRO A 17 -36.50 -30.10 63.09
C PRO A 17 -37.83 -30.03 62.28
N GLN A 18 -37.88 -30.83 61.21
CA GLN A 18 -39.02 -31.57 60.65
C GLN A 18 -39.91 -30.96 59.53
N ASP A 19 -39.87 -31.74 58.45
CA ASP A 19 -40.60 -31.75 57.19
C ASP A 19 -42.12 -31.57 57.27
N ASP A 20 -42.66 -30.84 56.30
CA ASP A 20 -44.06 -30.92 55.85
C ASP A 20 -44.07 -31.04 54.31
N PRO A 21 -44.57 -32.13 53.69
CA PRO A 21 -44.33 -32.41 52.28
C PRO A 21 -45.58 -32.19 51.42
N HIS A 22 -45.89 -30.95 51.00
CA HIS A 22 -46.83 -30.74 49.89
C HIS A 22 -46.65 -29.38 49.21
N GLN A 23 -45.86 -29.33 48.13
CA GLN A 23 -46.14 -28.46 46.97
C GLN A 23 -45.29 -28.92 45.77
N ALA A 24 -45.95 -29.50 44.78
CA ALA A 24 -45.34 -29.77 43.48
C ALA A 24 -44.95 -28.43 42.82
N PRO A 25 -43.70 -28.23 42.37
CA PRO A 25 -43.37 -27.05 41.59
C PRO A 25 -43.92 -27.24 40.18
N GLY A 26 -44.80 -26.33 39.76
CA GLY A 26 -45.26 -26.23 38.40
C GLY A 26 -44.09 -26.20 37.42
N ARG A 27 -44.11 -27.09 36.43
CA ARG A 27 -43.21 -27.07 35.28
C ARG A 27 -43.27 -25.70 34.62
N LYS A 28 -42.26 -24.86 34.85
CA LYS A 28 -41.93 -23.76 33.94
C LYS A 28 -41.59 -24.42 32.60
N LYS A 29 -42.50 -24.32 31.63
CA LYS A 29 -42.18 -24.63 30.23
C LYS A 29 -41.01 -23.71 29.86
N ALA A 30 -39.82 -24.28 29.71
CA ALA A 30 -38.75 -23.61 29.00
C ALA A 30 -39.31 -23.32 27.60
N ARG A 31 -39.43 -22.04 27.25
CA ARG A 31 -39.59 -21.63 25.86
C ARG A 31 -38.34 -22.15 25.16
N GLU A 32 -38.46 -23.23 24.39
CA GLU A 32 -37.43 -23.60 23.43
C GLU A 32 -37.17 -22.35 22.59
N LYS A 33 -35.94 -21.80 22.68
CA LYS A 33 -35.52 -20.75 21.76
C LYS A 33 -35.53 -21.40 20.39
N GLN A 34 -36.54 -21.06 19.59
CA GLN A 34 -36.61 -21.48 18.20
C GLN A 34 -35.30 -21.08 17.52
N ALA A 35 -34.60 -22.05 16.93
CA ALA A 35 -33.31 -21.80 16.31
C ALA A 35 -33.52 -20.81 15.14
N VAL A 36 -32.76 -19.72 15.14
CA VAL A 36 -32.79 -18.76 14.04
C VAL A 36 -32.25 -19.45 12.79
N THR A 37 -33.00 -19.35 11.70
CA THR A 37 -32.65 -19.94 10.40
C THR A 37 -32.82 -18.91 9.31
N ALA A 38 -31.93 -18.92 8.33
CA ALA A 38 -32.08 -18.15 7.10
C ALA A 38 -32.15 -19.09 5.92
N GLN A 39 -32.69 -18.60 4.81
CA GLN A 39 -32.77 -19.35 3.56
C GLN A 39 -32.53 -18.40 2.37
N ILE A 40 -31.85 -18.94 1.36
CA ILE A 40 -31.75 -18.31 0.04
C ILE A 40 -33.15 -18.28 -0.57
N SER A 41 -33.50 -17.19 -1.28
CA SER A 41 -34.80 -17.03 -1.91
C SER A 41 -35.17 -18.18 -2.86
N GLY A 42 -36.48 -18.47 -2.92
CA GLY A 42 -37.02 -19.55 -3.77
C GLY A 42 -36.62 -19.41 -5.24
N SER A 43 -36.67 -18.19 -5.77
CA SER A 43 -36.29 -17.89 -7.16
C SER A 43 -34.85 -18.29 -7.47
N VAL A 44 -33.91 -18.06 -6.54
CA VAL A 44 -32.50 -18.43 -6.72
C VAL A 44 -32.31 -19.94 -6.61
N ARG A 45 -32.99 -20.60 -5.65
CA ARG A 45 -32.93 -22.06 -5.48
C ARG A 45 -33.42 -22.80 -6.73
N GLU A 46 -34.53 -22.34 -7.31
CA GLU A 46 -35.13 -22.92 -8.52
C GLU A 46 -34.25 -22.68 -9.76
N GLU A 47 -33.57 -21.54 -9.83
CA GLU A 47 -32.75 -21.14 -10.97
C GLU A 47 -31.57 -22.10 -11.24
N ALA A 48 -30.88 -22.58 -10.20
CA ALA A 48 -29.79 -23.54 -10.37
C ALA A 48 -30.25 -24.86 -11.00
N GLY A 49 -31.52 -25.25 -10.79
CA GLY A 49 -32.08 -26.49 -11.30
C GLY A 49 -32.37 -26.50 -12.80
N ASN A 50 -32.45 -25.33 -13.44
CA ASN A 50 -32.86 -25.24 -14.85
C ASN A 50 -31.72 -25.43 -15.87
N GLY A 51 -30.46 -25.41 -15.42
CA GLY A 51 -29.26 -25.60 -16.23
C GLY A 51 -28.87 -24.45 -17.16
N LEU A 52 -29.75 -23.48 -17.41
CA LEU A 52 -29.47 -22.35 -18.30
C LEU A 52 -28.41 -21.42 -17.72
N LEU A 53 -28.48 -21.14 -16.42
CA LEU A 53 -27.49 -20.31 -15.73
C LEU A 53 -26.10 -20.96 -15.75
N ARG A 54 -26.04 -22.29 -15.55
CA ARG A 54 -24.80 -23.08 -15.66
C ARG A 54 -24.21 -23.00 -17.06
N GLU A 55 -25.04 -23.18 -18.08
CA GLU A 55 -24.58 -23.12 -19.48
C GLU A 55 -24.10 -21.72 -19.86
N ALA A 56 -24.79 -20.68 -19.38
CA ALA A 56 -24.39 -19.30 -19.58
C ALA A 56 -23.05 -18.99 -18.90
N TRP A 57 -22.85 -19.44 -17.65
CA TRP A 57 -21.58 -19.32 -16.93
C TRP A 57 -20.45 -19.97 -17.72
N ARG A 58 -20.63 -21.24 -18.10
CA ARG A 58 -19.63 -22.01 -18.85
C ARG A 58 -19.30 -21.41 -20.21
N SER A 59 -20.31 -20.89 -20.89
CA SER A 59 -20.16 -20.34 -22.26
C SER A 59 -19.75 -18.87 -22.27
N GLY A 60 -19.59 -18.23 -21.11
CA GLY A 60 -19.30 -16.80 -21.02
C GLY A 60 -20.40 -15.94 -21.64
N LEU A 61 -21.66 -16.35 -21.51
CA LEU A 61 -22.83 -15.63 -22.03
C LEU A 61 -23.50 -14.83 -20.93
N LYS A 62 -24.15 -13.73 -21.32
CA LYS A 62 -25.04 -13.00 -20.41
C LYS A 62 -26.28 -13.84 -20.12
N TYR A 63 -26.74 -13.80 -18.89
CA TYR A 63 -27.99 -14.41 -18.46
C TYR A 63 -28.74 -13.46 -17.55
N ARG A 64 -30.07 -13.41 -17.73
CA ARG A 64 -30.97 -12.64 -16.87
C ARG A 64 -32.21 -13.48 -16.61
N GLN A 65 -32.51 -13.70 -15.34
CA GLN A 65 -33.75 -14.34 -14.92
C GLN A 65 -34.94 -13.47 -15.36
N ARG A 66 -36.06 -14.12 -15.73
CA ARG A 66 -37.18 -13.42 -16.38
C ARG A 66 -37.95 -12.48 -15.46
N ASP A 67 -37.90 -12.72 -14.16
CA ASP A 67 -38.64 -11.95 -13.17
C ASP A 67 -38.02 -10.56 -13.00
N GLU A 68 -38.86 -9.55 -12.72
CA GLU A 68 -38.38 -8.20 -12.40
C GLU A 68 -37.52 -8.26 -11.13
N GLY A 69 -36.27 -7.80 -11.23
CA GLY A 69 -35.29 -7.91 -10.14
C GLY A 69 -34.73 -9.32 -9.95
N GLY A 70 -34.82 -10.18 -10.97
CA GLY A 70 -34.19 -11.50 -10.96
C GLY A 70 -32.66 -11.44 -11.07
N LEU A 71 -32.04 -12.61 -10.87
CA LEU A 71 -30.58 -12.77 -10.96
C LEU A 71 -30.03 -12.40 -12.34
N GLU A 72 -28.89 -11.71 -12.36
CA GLU A 72 -28.17 -11.28 -13.56
C GLU A 72 -26.74 -11.79 -13.56
N LEU A 73 -26.33 -12.48 -14.61
CA LEU A 73 -24.95 -12.91 -14.88
C LEU A 73 -24.46 -12.20 -16.13
N ASP A 74 -23.25 -11.68 -16.06
CA ASP A 74 -22.52 -11.16 -17.22
C ASP A 74 -21.07 -11.64 -17.17
N SER A 75 -20.50 -11.85 -18.35
CA SER A 75 -19.14 -12.34 -18.53
C SER A 75 -18.12 -11.24 -18.80
N LYS A 76 -18.57 -9.99 -18.96
CA LYS A 76 -17.70 -8.83 -19.24
C LYS A 76 -17.73 -7.81 -18.11
N PRO A 77 -16.58 -7.36 -17.58
CA PRO A 77 -15.22 -7.65 -18.06
C PRO A 77 -14.70 -9.05 -17.71
N PHE A 78 -15.29 -9.69 -16.71
CA PHE A 78 -15.07 -11.08 -16.30
C PHE A 78 -16.38 -11.66 -15.74
N PRO A 79 -16.50 -12.98 -15.53
CA PRO A 79 -17.72 -13.60 -14.98
C PRO A 79 -18.09 -13.05 -13.61
N HIS A 80 -19.24 -12.36 -13.55
CA HIS A 80 -19.81 -11.82 -12.31
C HIS A 80 -21.33 -11.91 -12.36
N CYS A 81 -21.93 -12.09 -11.19
CA CYS A 81 -23.34 -12.30 -11.02
C CYS A 81 -23.88 -11.40 -9.90
N VAL A 82 -25.07 -10.86 -10.08
CA VAL A 82 -25.81 -10.05 -9.12
C VAL A 82 -27.14 -10.72 -8.82
N ILE A 83 -27.41 -10.94 -7.54
CA ILE A 83 -28.61 -11.60 -7.03
C ILE A 83 -29.35 -10.62 -6.11
N PRO A 84 -30.36 -9.89 -6.62
CA PRO A 84 -31.24 -9.10 -5.78
C PRO A 84 -32.11 -10.03 -4.92
N ASN A 85 -32.53 -9.53 -3.75
CA ASN A 85 -33.38 -10.28 -2.80
C ASN A 85 -32.81 -11.68 -2.48
N PHE A 86 -31.52 -11.73 -2.13
CA PHE A 86 -30.78 -12.98 -1.95
C PHE A 86 -31.36 -13.86 -0.83
N LEU A 87 -31.65 -13.27 0.33
CA LEU A 87 -32.30 -13.97 1.44
C LEU A 87 -33.82 -13.70 1.44
N GLU A 88 -34.59 -14.74 1.77
CA GLU A 88 -36.06 -14.73 1.68
C GLU A 88 -36.72 -13.87 2.77
N ASP A 89 -36.16 -13.86 3.99
CA ASP A 89 -36.75 -13.22 5.16
C ASP A 89 -36.13 -11.83 5.45
N ASN A 90 -36.92 -10.77 5.24
CA ASN A 90 -36.51 -9.40 5.57
C ASN A 90 -36.36 -9.17 7.08
N GLY A 91 -37.15 -9.83 7.93
CA GLY A 91 -37.03 -9.72 9.38
C GLY A 91 -35.70 -10.29 9.87
N PHE A 92 -35.25 -11.41 9.27
CA PHE A 92 -33.91 -11.96 9.51
C PHE A 92 -32.80 -10.96 9.16
N LEU A 93 -32.92 -10.25 8.03
CA LEU A 93 -31.91 -9.30 7.56
C LEU A 93 -31.82 -8.05 8.44
N GLU A 94 -32.95 -7.56 8.95
CA GLU A 94 -32.97 -6.44 9.90
C GLU A 94 -32.24 -6.81 11.20
N GLU A 95 -32.54 -7.98 11.77
CA GLU A 95 -31.86 -8.46 12.97
C GLU A 95 -30.38 -8.80 12.73
N LEU A 96 -30.04 -9.34 11.55
CA LEU A 96 -28.65 -9.55 11.12
C LEU A 96 -27.89 -8.22 11.07
N ARG A 97 -28.44 -7.19 10.41
CA ARG A 97 -27.84 -5.86 10.35
C ARG A 97 -27.63 -5.31 11.76
N ASP A 98 -28.62 -5.47 12.64
CA ASP A 98 -28.54 -4.99 14.02
C ASP A 98 -27.51 -5.77 14.87
N GLU A 99 -27.30 -7.06 14.62
CA GLU A 99 -26.17 -7.83 15.20
C GLU A 99 -24.82 -7.32 14.68
N LEU A 100 -24.70 -7.12 13.37
CA LEU A 100 -23.45 -6.66 12.73
C LEU A 100 -23.05 -5.26 13.19
N LEU A 101 -24.00 -4.33 13.31
CA LEU A 101 -23.74 -2.96 13.78
C LEU A 101 -23.31 -2.89 15.26
N LYS A 102 -23.56 -3.94 16.05
CA LYS A 102 -23.10 -4.05 17.45
C LYS A 102 -21.67 -4.61 17.55
N LEU A 103 -21.06 -5.04 16.45
CA LEU A 103 -19.68 -5.52 16.45
C LEU A 103 -18.70 -4.36 16.66
N ASN A 104 -17.50 -4.71 17.14
CA ASN A 104 -16.38 -3.79 17.13
C ASN A 104 -15.86 -3.68 15.70
N PHE A 105 -15.66 -2.45 15.25
CA PHE A 105 -15.09 -2.13 13.95
C PHE A 105 -13.74 -1.45 14.15
N HIS A 106 -12.73 -1.96 13.45
CA HIS A 106 -11.37 -1.46 13.47
C HIS A 106 -11.12 -0.70 12.17
N GLN A 107 -10.53 0.49 12.30
CA GLN A 107 -10.10 1.25 11.13
C GLN A 107 -8.94 0.50 10.46
N LYS A 108 -9.05 0.30 9.15
CA LYS A 108 -8.01 -0.27 8.30
C LYS A 108 -7.64 0.76 7.25
N SER A 109 -6.36 1.08 7.15
CA SER A 109 -5.84 2.03 6.17
C SER A 109 -4.43 1.62 5.76
N ASN A 110 -4.20 1.52 4.46
CA ASN A 110 -2.88 1.39 3.83
C ASN A 110 -2.92 2.16 2.50
N ASP A 111 -2.00 1.94 1.58
CA ASP A 111 -2.04 2.51 0.22
C ASP A 111 -3.34 2.17 -0.53
N LEU A 112 -3.76 0.90 -0.48
CA LEU A 112 -4.89 0.35 -1.24
C LEU A 112 -6.27 0.78 -0.73
N TYR A 113 -6.44 0.93 0.58
CA TYR A 113 -7.76 1.14 1.16
C TYR A 113 -7.79 2.07 2.36
N LYS A 114 -9.01 2.51 2.68
CA LYS A 114 -9.39 3.12 3.96
C LYS A 114 -10.86 2.77 4.22
N PHE A 115 -11.12 1.97 5.26
CA PHE A 115 -12.48 1.62 5.70
C PHE A 115 -12.46 1.04 7.11
N LYS A 116 -13.62 0.62 7.62
CA LYS A 116 -13.74 -0.07 8.91
C LYS A 116 -14.11 -1.54 8.70
N GLN A 117 -13.38 -2.45 9.34
CA GLN A 117 -13.66 -3.89 9.29
C GLN A 117 -13.97 -4.44 10.67
N SER A 118 -14.93 -5.34 10.77
CA SER A 118 -15.17 -6.09 12.02
C SER A 118 -14.08 -7.12 12.27
N ASP A 119 -14.07 -7.71 13.46
CA ASP A 119 -13.43 -9.02 13.64
C ASP A 119 -13.97 -10.04 12.62
N ASP A 120 -13.16 -11.07 12.31
CA ASP A 120 -13.60 -12.22 11.50
C ASP A 120 -14.88 -12.84 12.06
N LEU A 121 -15.86 -13.09 11.19
CA LEU A 121 -17.17 -13.62 11.59
C LEU A 121 -17.16 -15.14 11.75
N LYS A 122 -16.08 -15.84 11.40
CA LYS A 122 -15.97 -17.31 11.42
C LYS A 122 -16.41 -17.97 12.73
N ARG A 123 -16.04 -17.38 13.87
CA ARG A 123 -16.28 -17.95 15.22
C ARG A 123 -17.34 -17.20 16.05
N ARG A 124 -18.00 -16.21 15.45
CA ARG A 124 -19.07 -15.42 16.09
C ARG A 124 -20.26 -16.31 16.47
N LYS A 125 -20.90 -16.06 17.61
CA LYS A 125 -21.96 -16.93 18.19
C LYS A 125 -23.36 -16.32 18.15
N GLU A 126 -23.44 -15.06 17.74
CA GLU A 126 -24.66 -14.32 17.53
C GLU A 126 -25.54 -15.11 16.53
N PRO A 127 -26.84 -15.29 16.83
CA PRO A 127 -27.68 -16.27 16.12
C PRO A 127 -27.89 -15.94 14.64
N HIS A 128 -28.05 -14.67 14.25
CA HIS A 128 -28.25 -14.30 12.85
C HIS A 128 -26.94 -14.41 12.06
N ILE A 129 -25.81 -13.98 12.64
CA ILE A 129 -24.48 -14.20 12.02
C ILE A 129 -24.21 -15.71 11.84
N SER A 130 -24.56 -16.52 12.83
CA SER A 130 -24.37 -17.98 12.75
C SER A 130 -25.24 -18.63 11.68
N ALA A 131 -26.50 -18.21 11.55
CA ALA A 131 -27.39 -18.66 10.49
C ALA A 131 -26.93 -18.20 9.10
N LEU A 132 -26.42 -16.96 8.97
CA LEU A 132 -25.85 -16.45 7.72
C LEU A 132 -24.67 -17.30 7.26
N ARG A 133 -23.73 -17.64 8.16
CA ARG A 133 -22.59 -18.51 7.82
C ARG A 133 -23.06 -19.86 7.29
N LYS A 134 -24.08 -20.44 7.90
CA LYS A 134 -24.65 -21.71 7.44
C LYS A 134 -25.21 -21.58 6.02
N VAL A 135 -26.02 -20.54 5.77
CA VAL A 135 -26.58 -20.30 4.44
C VAL A 135 -25.50 -20.08 3.39
N LEU A 136 -24.47 -19.28 3.66
CA LEU A 136 -23.41 -19.01 2.70
C LEU A 136 -22.51 -20.23 2.45
N PHE A 137 -21.95 -20.83 3.50
CA PHE A 137 -20.90 -21.85 3.37
C PHE A 137 -21.41 -23.30 3.30
N GLU A 138 -22.72 -23.53 3.49
CA GLU A 138 -23.35 -24.82 3.23
C GLU A 138 -24.27 -24.77 2.01
N ASP A 139 -25.34 -23.98 2.06
CA ASP A 139 -26.39 -24.02 1.05
C ASP A 139 -25.98 -23.29 -0.23
N PHE A 140 -25.51 -22.05 -0.12
CA PHE A 140 -25.10 -21.25 -1.25
C PHE A 140 -23.82 -21.77 -1.88
N ARG A 141 -22.88 -22.31 -1.09
CA ARG A 141 -21.69 -23.00 -1.63
C ARG A 141 -22.06 -24.19 -2.52
N LYS A 142 -23.05 -25.01 -2.14
CA LYS A 142 -23.54 -26.11 -3.00
C LYS A 142 -24.18 -25.57 -4.26
N TRP A 143 -24.99 -24.52 -4.13
CA TRP A 143 -25.59 -23.83 -5.28
C TRP A 143 -24.52 -23.27 -6.23
N LEU A 144 -23.45 -22.69 -5.71
CA LEU A 144 -22.32 -22.20 -6.50
C LEU A 144 -21.61 -23.33 -7.23
N PHE A 145 -21.39 -24.48 -6.60
CA PHE A 145 -20.88 -25.66 -7.29
C PHE A 145 -21.82 -26.09 -8.43
N ASP A 146 -23.12 -26.14 -8.18
CA ASP A 146 -24.11 -26.51 -9.20
C ASP A 146 -24.15 -25.54 -10.38
N VAL A 147 -23.84 -24.25 -10.19
CA VAL A 147 -23.82 -23.26 -11.27
C VAL A 147 -22.47 -23.18 -11.97
N THR A 148 -21.39 -23.08 -11.21
CA THR A 148 -20.05 -22.79 -11.72
C THR A 148 -19.25 -24.04 -12.07
N GLN A 149 -19.63 -25.19 -11.49
CA GLN A 149 -18.88 -26.46 -11.53
C GLN A 149 -17.46 -26.36 -10.96
N ILE A 150 -17.22 -25.36 -10.09
CA ILE A 150 -15.98 -25.19 -9.34
C ILE A 150 -16.13 -25.91 -8.00
N GLU A 151 -15.22 -26.84 -7.69
CA GLU A 151 -15.17 -27.47 -6.37
C GLU A 151 -14.74 -26.45 -5.31
N LEU A 152 -15.60 -26.25 -4.32
CA LEU A 152 -15.40 -25.28 -3.25
C LEU A 152 -15.30 -25.97 -1.89
N GLU A 153 -14.30 -25.58 -1.12
CA GLU A 153 -14.06 -26.03 0.25
C GLU A 153 -15.10 -25.48 1.22
N SER A 154 -15.26 -26.14 2.37
CA SER A 154 -16.09 -25.65 3.47
C SER A 154 -15.41 -24.56 4.32
N THR A 155 -14.26 -24.05 3.89
CA THR A 155 -13.50 -23.02 4.59
C THR A 155 -14.35 -21.76 4.73
N VAL A 156 -14.56 -21.33 5.97
CA VAL A 156 -15.31 -20.10 6.29
C VAL A 156 -14.31 -18.94 6.33
N ASP A 157 -14.52 -17.99 5.42
CA ASP A 157 -13.75 -16.75 5.26
C ASP A 157 -14.73 -15.61 4.97
N ILE A 158 -15.04 -14.82 6.00
CA ILE A 158 -16.15 -13.87 5.98
C ILE A 158 -15.92 -12.76 7.01
N SER A 159 -16.04 -11.52 6.57
CA SER A 159 -15.92 -10.33 7.41
C SER A 159 -17.07 -9.36 7.15
N CYS A 160 -17.30 -8.44 8.09
CA CYS A 160 -18.17 -7.30 7.87
C CYS A 160 -17.32 -6.06 7.61
N ALA A 161 -17.65 -5.33 6.55
CA ALA A 161 -17.03 -4.07 6.20
C ALA A 161 -18.04 -2.93 6.28
N LYS A 162 -17.58 -1.79 6.74
CA LYS A 162 -18.34 -0.55 6.85
C LYS A 162 -17.53 0.57 6.22
N TYR A 163 -18.09 1.17 5.18
CA TYR A 163 -17.53 2.34 4.50
C TYR A 163 -18.39 3.56 4.83
N GLU A 164 -17.75 4.60 5.32
CA GLU A 164 -18.34 5.92 5.62
C GLU A 164 -17.72 6.98 4.69
N HIS A 165 -18.12 8.24 4.85
CA HIS A 165 -17.61 9.32 4.00
C HIS A 165 -16.08 9.30 3.87
N THR A 166 -15.58 9.34 2.63
CA THR A 166 -14.16 9.25 2.23
C THR A 166 -13.51 7.87 2.27
N ASP A 167 -14.21 6.83 2.70
CA ASP A 167 -13.70 5.46 2.67
C ASP A 167 -13.73 4.90 1.24
N VAL A 168 -12.72 4.09 0.90
CA VAL A 168 -12.45 3.57 -0.44
C VAL A 168 -11.67 2.25 -0.36
N LEU A 169 -11.79 1.40 -1.39
CA LEU A 169 -10.90 0.28 -1.63
C LEU A 169 -10.54 0.30 -3.11
N LEU A 170 -9.29 0.64 -3.45
CA LEU A 170 -8.84 0.90 -4.80
C LEU A 170 -8.67 -0.39 -5.64
N CYS A 171 -8.23 -0.23 -6.89
CA CYS A 171 -8.18 -1.30 -7.88
C CYS A 171 -7.27 -2.47 -7.44
N HIS A 172 -7.85 -3.66 -7.29
CA HIS A 172 -7.17 -4.92 -6.95
C HIS A 172 -7.91 -6.11 -7.60
N ASP A 173 -7.29 -7.29 -7.61
CA ASP A 173 -7.81 -8.50 -8.29
C ASP A 173 -8.34 -9.59 -7.33
N ASP A 174 -8.20 -9.38 -6.02
CA ASP A 174 -8.50 -10.34 -4.95
C ASP A 174 -7.65 -11.62 -4.95
N GLU A 175 -6.57 -11.65 -5.74
CA GLU A 175 -5.78 -12.85 -5.99
C GLU A 175 -4.92 -13.21 -4.77
N LEU A 176 -5.39 -14.20 -4.00
CA LEU A 176 -4.62 -14.91 -2.98
C LEU A 176 -4.86 -16.42 -3.12
N GLU A 177 -3.89 -17.21 -2.66
CA GLU A 177 -3.95 -18.67 -2.73
C GLU A 177 -5.25 -19.22 -2.11
N GLY A 178 -5.87 -20.17 -2.79
CA GLY A 178 -7.13 -20.79 -2.38
C GLY A 178 -8.41 -20.00 -2.73
N ARG A 179 -8.36 -18.68 -2.93
CA ARG A 179 -9.56 -17.89 -3.25
C ARG A 179 -10.08 -18.20 -4.65
N ARG A 180 -11.36 -18.55 -4.77
CA ARG A 180 -11.99 -18.90 -6.07
C ARG A 180 -13.21 -18.07 -6.42
N ILE A 181 -14.08 -17.79 -5.46
CA ILE A 181 -15.25 -16.94 -5.71
C ILE A 181 -15.33 -15.89 -4.62
N ALA A 182 -15.19 -14.63 -4.99
CA ALA A 182 -15.44 -13.50 -4.10
C ALA A 182 -16.96 -13.25 -4.03
N PHE A 183 -17.47 -12.86 -2.86
CA PHE A 183 -18.86 -12.45 -2.69
C PHE A 183 -19.00 -11.22 -1.80
N ILE A 184 -20.04 -10.43 -2.05
CA ILE A 184 -20.43 -9.27 -1.26
C ILE A 184 -21.95 -9.28 -1.11
N LEU A 185 -22.44 -9.37 0.12
CA LEU A 185 -23.84 -9.15 0.50
C LEU A 185 -24.01 -7.75 1.06
N TYR A 186 -24.81 -6.92 0.38
CA TYR A 186 -25.07 -5.54 0.75
C TYR A 186 -26.23 -5.42 1.75
N LEU A 187 -26.00 -4.72 2.85
CA LEU A 187 -26.97 -4.39 3.90
C LEU A 187 -27.08 -2.87 4.08
N VAL A 188 -27.12 -2.16 2.95
CA VAL A 188 -27.12 -0.69 2.86
C VAL A 188 -28.54 -0.12 3.00
N PRO A 189 -28.70 1.13 3.49
CA PRO A 189 -29.97 1.85 3.35
C PRO A 189 -30.27 2.16 1.87
N SER A 190 -31.30 2.97 1.60
CA SER A 190 -31.53 3.49 0.23
C SER A 190 -30.26 4.17 -0.31
N TRP A 191 -29.73 3.63 -1.40
CA TRP A 191 -28.43 4.02 -1.97
C TRP A 191 -28.61 4.46 -3.41
N GLU A 192 -27.93 5.54 -3.79
CA GLU A 192 -27.97 6.12 -5.13
C GLU A 192 -26.55 6.31 -5.66
N SER A 193 -26.39 6.46 -6.97
CA SER A 193 -25.06 6.63 -7.58
C SER A 193 -24.29 7.84 -7.03
N SER A 194 -24.99 8.89 -6.58
CA SER A 194 -24.40 10.07 -5.95
C SER A 194 -23.83 9.81 -4.55
N ASP A 195 -24.20 8.71 -3.89
CA ASP A 195 -23.64 8.33 -2.59
C ASP A 195 -22.23 7.71 -2.73
N GLY A 196 -21.80 7.36 -3.94
CA GLY A 196 -20.54 6.65 -4.21
C GLY A 196 -20.60 5.19 -3.73
N GLY A 197 -19.46 4.59 -3.37
CA GLY A 197 -19.44 3.22 -2.81
C GLY A 197 -19.80 2.11 -3.81
N MET A 198 -19.67 2.37 -5.11
CA MET A 198 -19.98 1.44 -6.19
C MET A 198 -18.98 0.29 -6.21
N LEU A 199 -19.40 -0.90 -6.63
CA LEU A 199 -18.46 -1.95 -7.02
C LEU A 199 -18.13 -1.78 -8.51
N ASP A 200 -16.97 -1.21 -8.80
CA ASP A 200 -16.51 -0.96 -10.16
C ASP A 200 -15.66 -2.15 -10.65
N LEU A 201 -15.91 -2.62 -11.86
CA LEU A 201 -15.20 -3.74 -12.50
C LEU A 201 -14.41 -3.23 -13.71
N TYR A 202 -13.12 -3.54 -13.76
CA TYR A 202 -12.21 -3.07 -14.81
C TYR A 202 -12.11 -4.05 -15.98
N SER A 203 -12.02 -3.50 -17.17
CA SER A 203 -11.47 -4.22 -18.33
C SER A 203 -9.96 -4.45 -18.17
N SER A 204 -9.43 -5.51 -18.78
CA SER A 204 -7.99 -5.82 -18.77
C SER A 204 -7.38 -5.74 -20.17
N ASP A 205 -6.10 -5.39 -20.26
CA ASP A 205 -5.32 -5.40 -21.50
C ASP A 205 -4.66 -6.77 -21.78
N VAL A 206 -3.80 -6.80 -22.80
CA VAL A 206 -3.05 -8.01 -23.20
C VAL A 206 -2.00 -8.47 -22.18
N HIS A 207 -1.65 -7.61 -21.22
CA HIS A 207 -0.71 -7.87 -20.13
C HIS A 207 -1.44 -8.13 -18.80
N TYR A 208 -2.75 -8.39 -18.84
CA TYR A 208 -3.59 -8.61 -17.66
C TYR A 208 -3.61 -7.39 -16.71
N GLN A 209 -3.32 -6.19 -17.21
CA GLN A 209 -3.40 -4.96 -16.42
C GLN A 209 -4.79 -4.30 -16.59
N PRO A 210 -5.36 -3.71 -15.52
CA PRO A 210 -6.62 -3.00 -15.63
C PRO A 210 -6.48 -1.73 -16.48
N VAL A 211 -7.51 -1.43 -17.27
CA VAL A 211 -7.51 -0.27 -18.19
C VAL A 211 -8.53 0.77 -17.75
N GLN A 212 -9.81 0.43 -17.82
CA GLN A 212 -10.91 1.34 -17.50
C GLN A 212 -12.07 0.57 -16.87
N ILE A 213 -12.84 1.28 -16.05
CA ILE A 213 -14.09 0.78 -15.46
C ILE A 213 -15.07 0.47 -16.59
N MET A 214 -15.42 -0.80 -16.75
CA MET A 214 -16.37 -1.27 -17.74
C MET A 214 -17.78 -1.40 -17.17
N LYS A 215 -17.88 -1.65 -15.87
CA LYS A 215 -19.14 -1.76 -15.13
C LYS A 215 -19.02 -1.12 -13.76
N SER A 216 -20.13 -0.56 -13.29
CA SER A 216 -20.25 0.01 -11.95
C SER A 216 -21.57 -0.48 -11.34
N LEU A 217 -21.48 -1.31 -10.30
CA LEU A 217 -22.62 -1.97 -9.68
C LEU A 217 -23.04 -1.19 -8.43
N LEU A 218 -24.28 -0.71 -8.43
CA LEU A 218 -24.87 0.02 -7.31
C LEU A 218 -25.19 -0.96 -6.17
N PRO A 219 -24.68 -0.75 -4.93
CA PRO A 219 -25.10 -1.56 -3.80
C PRO A 219 -26.56 -1.27 -3.44
N SER A 220 -27.33 -2.32 -3.15
CA SER A 220 -28.71 -2.21 -2.69
C SER A 220 -29.00 -3.23 -1.60
N TRP A 221 -29.96 -2.94 -0.72
CA TRP A 221 -30.36 -3.84 0.37
C TRP A 221 -30.62 -5.27 -0.14
N ASN A 222 -30.14 -6.26 0.61
CA ASN A 222 -30.33 -7.69 0.33
C ASN A 222 -29.88 -8.13 -1.08
N THR A 223 -28.85 -7.47 -1.62
CA THR A 223 -28.28 -7.83 -2.92
C THR A 223 -26.94 -8.50 -2.71
N LEU A 224 -26.74 -9.67 -3.30
CA LEU A 224 -25.47 -10.39 -3.30
C LEU A 224 -24.81 -10.28 -4.67
N ALA A 225 -23.60 -9.75 -4.73
CA ALA A 225 -22.74 -9.84 -5.91
C ALA A 225 -21.68 -10.92 -5.69
N PHE A 226 -21.34 -11.69 -6.71
CA PHE A 226 -20.21 -12.62 -6.68
C PHE A 226 -19.52 -12.70 -8.04
N PHE A 227 -18.22 -13.04 -8.04
CA PHE A 227 -17.43 -13.22 -9.25
C PHE A 227 -16.29 -14.21 -9.03
N GLU A 228 -15.80 -14.81 -10.11
CA GLU A 228 -14.62 -15.69 -10.05
C GLU A 228 -13.34 -14.86 -9.89
N VAL A 229 -12.51 -15.26 -8.92
CA VAL A 229 -11.19 -14.66 -8.68
C VAL A 229 -10.22 -15.17 -9.76
N SER A 230 -9.54 -14.25 -10.44
CA SER A 230 -8.59 -14.53 -11.51
C SER A 230 -7.62 -13.37 -11.70
N SER A 231 -6.58 -13.54 -12.52
CA SER A 231 -5.64 -12.47 -12.86
C SER A 231 -6.25 -11.28 -13.63
N VAL A 232 -7.54 -11.35 -13.99
CA VAL A 232 -8.27 -10.27 -14.69
C VAL A 232 -9.46 -9.73 -13.90
N SER A 233 -9.74 -10.25 -12.70
CA SER A 233 -10.89 -9.82 -11.87
C SER A 233 -10.65 -8.50 -11.13
N HIS A 234 -10.01 -7.55 -11.82
CA HIS A 234 -9.70 -6.23 -11.27
C HIS A 234 -10.99 -5.45 -10.96
N HIS A 235 -11.11 -4.99 -9.72
CA HIS A 235 -12.26 -4.25 -9.23
C HIS A 235 -11.88 -3.29 -8.11
N GLN A 236 -12.78 -2.36 -7.78
CA GLN A 236 -12.64 -1.45 -6.66
C GLN A 236 -13.99 -1.20 -5.98
N VAL A 237 -13.96 -0.70 -4.74
CA VAL A 237 -15.09 0.00 -4.13
C VAL A 237 -14.82 1.49 -4.25
N SER A 238 -15.58 2.18 -5.10
CA SER A 238 -15.41 3.63 -5.29
C SER A 238 -15.66 4.39 -3.98
N GLU A 239 -15.07 5.58 -3.87
CA GLU A 239 -15.16 6.38 -2.65
C GLU A 239 -16.63 6.58 -2.23
N VAL A 240 -16.93 6.42 -0.94
CA VAL A 240 -18.24 6.79 -0.39
C VAL A 240 -18.29 8.31 -0.23
N LEU A 241 -19.15 8.94 -1.01
CA LEU A 241 -19.34 10.40 -1.05
C LEU A 241 -20.41 10.86 -0.05
N SER A 242 -21.31 9.98 0.37
CA SER A 242 -22.36 10.29 1.33
C SER A 242 -21.78 10.64 2.71
N GLU A 243 -22.11 11.83 3.23
CA GLU A 243 -21.69 12.27 4.58
C GLU A 243 -22.54 11.65 5.70
N SER A 244 -23.73 11.16 5.38
CA SER A 244 -24.74 10.75 6.37
C SER A 244 -25.07 9.26 6.36
N LYS A 245 -24.76 8.56 5.26
CA LYS A 245 -25.06 7.13 5.10
C LYS A 245 -23.82 6.30 5.34
N SER A 246 -24.05 5.04 5.72
CA SER A 246 -22.99 4.06 5.96
C SER A 246 -23.23 2.83 5.08
N ARG A 247 -22.23 2.50 4.26
CA ARG A 247 -22.28 1.33 3.37
C ARG A 247 -21.83 0.10 4.15
N LEU A 248 -22.79 -0.65 4.66
CA LEU A 248 -22.55 -1.91 5.37
C LEU A 248 -22.61 -3.09 4.38
N SER A 249 -21.62 -3.97 4.44
CA SER A 249 -21.60 -5.22 3.67
C SER A 249 -20.99 -6.37 4.46
N VAL A 250 -21.41 -7.58 4.12
CA VAL A 250 -20.71 -8.81 4.51
C VAL A 250 -20.03 -9.36 3.28
N SER A 251 -18.73 -9.55 3.33
CA SER A 251 -17.93 -10.01 2.18
C SER A 251 -16.94 -11.08 2.58
N GLY A 252 -16.50 -11.87 1.61
CA GLY A 252 -15.55 -12.94 1.82
C GLY A 252 -15.31 -13.75 0.54
N TRP A 253 -14.71 -14.91 0.73
CA TRP A 253 -14.33 -15.79 -0.38
C TRP A 253 -14.77 -17.23 -0.12
N PHE A 254 -15.22 -17.89 -1.17
CA PHE A 254 -15.25 -19.35 -1.23
C PHE A 254 -13.90 -19.85 -1.73
N HIS A 255 -13.31 -20.76 -0.97
CA HIS A 255 -12.01 -21.33 -1.25
C HIS A 255 -12.12 -22.60 -2.11
N GLY A 256 -11.07 -22.92 -2.86
CA GLY A 256 -10.98 -24.11 -3.71
C GLY A 256 -9.56 -24.28 -4.25
N SER A 257 -9.37 -25.15 -5.24
CA SER A 257 -8.06 -25.33 -5.86
C SER A 257 -7.56 -24.04 -6.50
N SER A 258 -6.35 -23.61 -6.12
CA SER A 258 -5.69 -22.40 -6.65
C SER A 258 -5.57 -22.44 -8.18
N LEU A 259 -5.77 -21.29 -8.81
CA LEU A 259 -5.50 -21.10 -10.22
C LEU A 259 -4.01 -20.79 -10.44
N GLU A 260 -3.46 -21.23 -11.57
CA GLU A 260 -2.09 -20.87 -11.95
C GLU A 260 -2.05 -19.40 -12.37
N ARG A 261 -1.18 -18.63 -11.72
CA ARG A 261 -1.00 -17.20 -12.01
C ARG A 261 -0.08 -17.02 -13.22
N PRO A 262 -0.47 -16.22 -14.23
CA PRO A 262 0.47 -15.84 -15.29
C PRO A 262 1.63 -15.02 -14.71
N PRO A 263 2.82 -15.05 -15.32
CA PRO A 263 3.93 -14.22 -14.88
C PRO A 263 3.52 -12.74 -14.79
N ARG A 264 3.85 -12.08 -13.67
CA ARG A 264 3.49 -10.68 -13.48
C ARG A 264 4.19 -9.80 -14.52
N TYR A 265 3.43 -8.87 -15.09
CA TYR A 265 3.99 -7.91 -16.05
C TYR A 265 4.84 -6.85 -15.34
N VAL A 266 6.11 -6.75 -15.76
CA VAL A 266 7.05 -5.71 -15.34
C VAL A 266 7.03 -4.60 -16.38
N GLU A 267 6.71 -3.39 -15.95
CA GLU A 267 6.73 -2.22 -16.84
C GLU A 267 8.18 -1.88 -17.24
N PRO A 268 8.42 -1.40 -18.47
CA PRO A 268 9.71 -0.84 -18.84
C PRO A 268 10.09 0.30 -17.90
N SER A 269 11.31 0.28 -17.37
CA SER A 269 11.85 1.36 -16.55
C SER A 269 11.85 2.68 -17.32
N LEU A 270 11.53 3.77 -16.64
CA LEU A 270 11.58 5.09 -17.25
C LEU A 270 13.04 5.48 -17.55
N PRO A 271 13.30 6.19 -18.66
CA PRO A 271 14.64 6.66 -18.98
C PRO A 271 15.20 7.54 -17.87
N ARG A 272 16.46 7.30 -17.50
CA ARG A 272 17.24 8.16 -16.61
C ARG A 272 18.25 8.94 -17.43
N THR A 273 18.53 10.18 -17.03
CA THR A 273 19.48 11.06 -17.71
C THR A 273 20.51 11.61 -16.73
N PRO A 274 21.77 11.79 -17.16
CA PRO A 274 22.76 12.51 -16.37
C PRO A 274 22.35 13.98 -16.23
N HIS A 275 23.07 14.72 -15.38
CA HIS A 275 22.85 16.14 -15.19
C HIS A 275 22.96 16.95 -16.49
N LEU A 276 22.23 18.07 -16.54
CA LEU A 276 22.33 19.06 -17.61
C LEU A 276 23.43 20.08 -17.28
N PRO A 277 24.44 20.26 -18.15
CA PRO A 277 25.48 21.27 -17.94
C PRO A 277 24.87 22.68 -17.86
N ARG A 278 25.10 23.37 -16.74
CA ARG A 278 24.61 24.73 -16.46
C ARG A 278 25.62 25.47 -15.60
N ASP A 279 25.62 26.79 -15.73
CA ASP A 279 26.42 27.65 -14.85
C ASP A 279 25.81 27.66 -13.43
N HIS A 280 26.67 27.65 -12.41
CA HIS A 280 26.29 27.74 -10.99
C HIS A 280 25.43 28.97 -10.64
N GLU A 281 25.47 30.04 -11.45
CA GLU A 281 24.61 31.22 -11.32
C GLU A 281 23.12 30.87 -11.23
N VAL A 282 22.68 29.76 -11.86
CA VAL A 282 21.29 29.30 -11.81
C VAL A 282 20.80 29.03 -10.38
N LEU A 283 21.67 28.60 -9.47
CA LEU A 283 21.29 28.37 -8.08
C LEU A 283 20.96 29.69 -7.37
N TYR A 284 21.74 30.74 -7.62
CA TYR A 284 21.54 32.07 -7.02
C TYR A 284 20.32 32.81 -7.57
N GLU A 285 19.88 32.46 -8.77
CA GLU A 285 18.65 33.01 -9.35
C GLU A 285 17.38 32.36 -8.79
N TRP A 286 17.46 31.10 -8.35
CA TRP A 286 16.30 30.28 -8.04
C TRP A 286 16.13 29.96 -6.56
N LEU A 287 17.23 29.67 -5.86
CA LEU A 287 17.20 29.13 -4.51
C LEU A 287 17.28 30.22 -3.47
N ASN A 288 16.65 29.97 -2.33
CA ASN A 288 16.79 30.82 -1.16
C ASN A 288 18.27 30.84 -0.71
N PRO A 289 18.90 32.03 -0.58
CA PRO A 289 20.34 32.14 -0.32
C PRO A 289 20.85 31.45 0.95
N VAL A 290 19.96 31.16 1.91
CA VAL A 290 20.30 30.40 3.12
C VAL A 290 20.83 29.02 2.77
N TYR A 291 20.24 28.36 1.77
CA TYR A 291 20.62 27.00 1.35
C TYR A 291 21.92 26.95 0.51
N LEU A 292 22.45 28.12 0.15
CA LEU A 292 23.71 28.26 -0.57
C LEU A 292 24.89 28.56 0.37
N GLN A 293 24.64 28.74 1.67
CA GLN A 293 25.68 28.97 2.66
C GLN A 293 26.32 27.64 3.07
N THR A 294 27.65 27.58 3.09
CA THR A 294 28.41 26.37 3.47
C THR A 294 28.05 25.87 4.86
N ASP A 295 27.93 26.76 5.85
CA ASP A 295 27.56 26.37 7.22
C ASP A 295 26.16 25.75 7.30
N ALA A 296 25.22 26.24 6.48
CA ALA A 296 23.87 25.69 6.42
C ALA A 296 23.86 24.33 5.71
N GLN A 297 24.64 24.17 4.63
CA GLN A 297 24.81 22.89 3.94
C GLN A 297 25.36 21.81 4.88
N ALA A 298 26.38 22.13 5.68
CA ALA A 298 26.96 21.21 6.65
C ALA A 298 25.93 20.77 7.72
N GLN A 299 25.13 21.70 8.24
CA GLN A 299 24.05 21.36 9.20
C GLN A 299 22.95 20.50 8.57
N ILE A 300 22.58 20.79 7.32
CA ILE A 300 21.61 20.00 6.56
C ILE A 300 22.13 18.58 6.34
N GLN A 301 23.41 18.43 5.98
CA GLN A 301 24.04 17.13 5.81
C GLN A 301 24.08 16.33 7.11
N GLU A 302 24.45 16.95 8.23
CA GLU A 302 24.47 16.29 9.54
C GLU A 302 23.08 15.76 9.92
N GLU A 303 22.02 16.58 9.77
CA GLU A 303 20.65 16.14 10.05
C GLU A 303 20.20 15.04 9.07
N PHE A 304 20.57 15.16 7.79
CA PHE A 304 20.22 14.16 6.78
C PHE A 304 20.92 12.82 7.01
N GLU A 305 22.18 12.80 7.42
CA GLU A 305 22.91 11.57 7.73
C GLU A 305 22.32 10.84 8.95
N GLU A 306 21.79 11.59 9.94
CA GLU A 306 21.13 10.99 11.10
C GLU A 306 19.76 10.38 10.73
N ARG A 307 18.98 11.05 9.88
CA ARG A 307 17.55 10.75 9.70
C ARG A 307 17.21 10.16 8.33
N SER A 308 18.12 10.25 7.36
CA SER A 308 17.91 9.94 5.94
C SER A 308 16.73 10.69 5.30
N GLU A 309 16.30 11.79 5.92
CA GLU A 309 15.22 12.66 5.46
C GLU A 309 15.42 14.08 5.94
N ILE A 310 15.00 15.07 5.15
CA ILE A 310 14.93 16.47 5.58
C ILE A 310 13.87 17.25 4.80
N LEU A 311 13.30 18.28 5.44
CA LEU A 311 12.33 19.20 4.85
C LEU A 311 12.83 20.64 4.87
N LEU A 312 13.18 21.17 3.69
CA LEU A 312 13.71 22.53 3.51
C LEU A 312 12.60 23.49 3.09
N LYS A 313 12.17 24.36 4.01
CA LYS A 313 11.06 25.31 3.79
C LYS A 313 11.49 26.57 3.06
N ASN A 314 10.59 27.11 2.25
CA ASN A 314 10.88 28.29 1.41
C ASN A 314 12.13 28.07 0.54
N PHE A 315 12.20 26.90 -0.11
CA PHE A 315 13.36 26.45 -0.86
C PHE A 315 13.67 27.34 -2.06
N LEU A 316 12.66 27.65 -2.86
CA LEU A 316 12.77 28.63 -3.94
C LEU A 316 12.63 30.05 -3.38
N GLN A 317 13.28 31.01 -4.05
CA GLN A 317 13.03 32.42 -3.80
C GLN A 317 11.56 32.75 -4.04
N ALA A 318 11.01 33.64 -3.20
CA ALA A 318 9.58 33.94 -3.19
C ALA A 318 9.06 34.39 -4.57
N GLU A 319 9.81 35.22 -5.29
CA GLU A 319 9.43 35.69 -6.64
C GLU A 319 9.37 34.55 -7.66
N LYS A 320 10.34 33.62 -7.63
CA LYS A 320 10.37 32.45 -8.53
C LYS A 320 9.24 31.48 -8.21
N PHE A 321 9.02 31.20 -6.92
CA PHE A 321 7.90 30.35 -6.48
C PHE A 321 6.54 30.91 -6.90
N GLN A 322 6.35 32.23 -6.79
CA GLN A 322 5.15 32.89 -7.25
C GLN A 322 4.96 32.75 -8.77
N GLN A 323 6.00 32.99 -9.57
CA GLN A 323 5.94 32.83 -11.03
C GLN A 323 5.62 31.38 -11.43
N VAL A 324 6.19 30.39 -10.73
CA VAL A 324 5.87 28.96 -10.92
C VAL A 324 4.39 28.69 -10.63
N CYS A 325 3.87 29.13 -9.48
CA CYS A 325 2.46 28.93 -9.11
C CYS A 325 1.49 29.63 -10.08
N GLU A 326 1.82 30.83 -10.54
CA GLU A 326 1.04 31.56 -11.53
C GLU A 326 0.99 30.81 -12.87
N ALA A 327 2.11 30.24 -13.32
CA ALA A 327 2.15 29.44 -14.55
C ALA A 327 1.39 28.12 -14.43
N LEU A 328 1.43 27.46 -13.26
CA LEU A 328 0.68 26.23 -12.98
C LEU A 328 -0.84 26.46 -13.03
N THR A 329 -1.30 27.66 -12.66
CA THR A 329 -2.73 27.99 -12.56
C THR A 329 -3.32 28.57 -13.84
N ASN A 330 -2.54 29.34 -14.61
CA ASN A 330 -3.07 30.23 -15.64
C ASN A 330 -2.73 29.83 -17.09
N VAL A 331 -2.00 28.74 -17.30
CA VAL A 331 -1.59 28.30 -18.64
C VAL A 331 -2.22 26.96 -18.99
N ASP A 332 -2.77 26.87 -20.20
CA ASP A 332 -3.24 25.61 -20.78
C ASP A 332 -2.06 24.68 -21.04
N MET A 333 -1.71 23.89 -20.03
CA MET A 333 -0.80 22.76 -20.13
C MET A 333 -1.55 21.50 -20.50
N LYS A 334 -0.91 20.61 -21.24
CA LYS A 334 -1.49 19.31 -21.57
C LYS A 334 -1.12 18.30 -20.49
N TRP A 335 -2.10 17.95 -19.67
CA TRP A 335 -1.98 16.92 -18.64
C TRP A 335 -2.38 15.54 -19.18
N ILE A 336 -1.58 14.52 -18.85
CA ILE A 336 -1.79 13.13 -19.25
C ILE A 336 -2.05 12.31 -17.99
N LEU A 337 -3.19 11.61 -17.94
CA LEU A 337 -3.50 10.68 -16.85
C LEU A 337 -2.59 9.45 -16.93
N ARG A 338 -1.84 9.17 -15.86
CA ARG A 338 -0.95 8.03 -15.72
C ARG A 338 -1.67 6.87 -15.04
N GLY A 339 -1.55 5.68 -15.65
CA GLY A 339 -2.03 4.40 -15.13
C GLY A 339 -0.93 3.34 -15.07
N PRO A 340 -1.27 2.04 -14.99
CA PRO A 340 -2.62 1.49 -14.84
C PRO A 340 -3.22 1.67 -13.43
N PRO A 341 -4.56 1.58 -13.25
CA PRO A 341 -5.24 1.85 -11.97
C PRO A 341 -4.83 0.97 -10.78
N ASN A 342 -4.31 -0.24 -10.99
CA ASN A 342 -3.75 -1.07 -9.90
C ASN A 342 -2.34 -0.62 -9.46
N LYS A 343 -1.81 0.47 -10.02
CA LYS A 343 -0.48 1.00 -9.69
C LYS A 343 -0.51 2.49 -9.40
N ARG A 344 -1.19 3.26 -10.24
CA ARG A 344 -1.21 4.73 -10.14
C ARG A 344 -2.41 5.33 -10.86
N CYS A 345 -2.81 6.50 -10.40
CA CYS A 345 -3.79 7.38 -11.03
C CYS A 345 -3.42 8.82 -10.67
N TYR A 346 -2.71 9.52 -11.55
CA TYR A 346 -2.40 10.94 -11.38
C TYR A 346 -2.13 11.60 -12.72
N GLU A 347 -2.06 12.92 -12.75
CA GLU A 347 -1.74 13.66 -13.97
C GLU A 347 -0.27 14.03 -14.02
N GLN A 348 0.36 13.76 -15.16
CA GLN A 348 1.72 14.20 -15.49
C GLN A 348 1.64 15.17 -16.66
N VAL A 349 2.42 16.24 -16.64
CA VAL A 349 2.48 17.18 -17.76
C VAL A 349 3.16 16.56 -18.99
N GLU A 350 2.68 16.87 -20.18
CA GLU A 350 3.41 16.61 -21.42
C GLU A 350 4.55 17.64 -21.55
N GLU A 351 5.80 17.17 -21.58
CA GLU A 351 7.01 18.02 -21.56
C GLU A 351 6.99 19.13 -22.61
N GLY A 352 6.51 18.85 -23.83
CA GLY A 352 6.42 19.83 -24.92
C GLY A 352 5.38 20.94 -24.71
N SER A 353 4.54 20.85 -23.68
CA SER A 353 3.54 21.86 -23.33
C SER A 353 3.96 22.77 -22.17
N LEU A 354 5.16 22.56 -21.60
CA LEU A 354 5.64 23.32 -20.45
C LEU A 354 5.86 24.80 -20.79
N PRO A 355 5.25 25.74 -20.03
CA PRO A 355 5.61 27.15 -20.04
C PRO A 355 7.08 27.35 -19.66
N GLU A 356 7.66 28.44 -20.15
CA GLU A 356 9.10 28.71 -19.99
C GLU A 356 9.58 28.66 -18.53
N ILE A 357 8.86 29.28 -17.59
CA ILE A 357 9.24 29.28 -16.18
C ILE A 357 9.22 27.88 -15.56
N LEU A 358 8.27 27.01 -15.97
CA LEU A 358 8.19 25.64 -15.47
C LEU A 358 9.26 24.76 -16.09
N ARG A 359 9.57 24.97 -17.37
CA ARG A 359 10.72 24.35 -18.05
C ARG A 359 12.03 24.70 -17.35
N GLN A 360 12.25 25.97 -17.01
CA GLN A 360 13.43 26.40 -16.27
C GLN A 360 13.50 25.78 -14.87
N CYS A 361 12.37 25.60 -14.18
CA CYS A 361 12.33 24.93 -12.88
C CYS A 361 12.68 23.43 -12.99
N MET A 362 12.17 22.74 -14.01
CA MET A 362 12.59 21.35 -14.31
C MET A 362 14.09 21.27 -14.60
N GLU A 363 14.61 22.21 -15.41
CA GLU A 363 16.03 22.26 -15.76
C GLU A 363 16.93 22.58 -14.57
N LEU A 364 16.49 23.43 -13.63
CA LEU A 364 17.17 23.67 -12.36
C LEU A 364 17.36 22.37 -11.59
N LEU A 365 16.29 21.60 -11.40
CA LEU A 365 16.33 20.33 -10.67
C LEU A 365 17.16 19.25 -11.39
N HIS A 366 17.26 19.31 -12.72
CA HIS A 366 18.14 18.47 -13.55
C HIS A 366 19.57 18.99 -13.70
N SER A 367 19.91 20.18 -13.19
CA SER A 367 21.17 20.85 -13.52
C SER A 367 22.38 20.27 -12.79
N GLU A 368 23.56 20.34 -13.41
CA GLU A 368 24.84 19.95 -12.81
C GLU A 368 25.10 20.62 -11.45
N PRO A 369 24.88 21.95 -11.28
CA PRO A 369 24.98 22.57 -9.97
C PRO A 369 24.01 22.02 -8.92
N MET A 370 22.81 21.59 -9.32
CA MET A 370 21.85 20.98 -8.38
C MET A 370 22.34 19.60 -7.93
N PHE A 371 22.89 18.78 -8.81
CA PHE A 371 23.47 17.49 -8.40
C PHE A 371 24.57 17.68 -7.36
N LEU A 372 25.46 18.66 -7.56
CA LEU A 372 26.49 18.99 -6.56
C LEU A 372 25.89 19.53 -5.25
N LEU A 373 24.87 20.38 -5.33
CA LEU A 373 24.20 20.89 -4.13
C LEU A 373 23.53 19.77 -3.32
N LEU A 374 22.87 18.82 -4.00
CA LEU A 374 22.27 17.66 -3.36
C LEU A 374 23.32 16.74 -2.74
N SER A 375 24.48 16.56 -3.37
CA SER A 375 25.62 15.90 -2.73
C SER A 375 26.00 16.57 -1.42
N ASN A 376 26.12 17.90 -1.41
CA ASN A 376 26.45 18.66 -0.19
C ASN A 376 25.36 18.59 0.89
N PHE A 377 24.10 18.37 0.53
CA PHE A 377 23.01 18.21 1.51
C PHE A 377 22.90 16.81 2.09
N THR A 378 23.45 15.80 1.42
CA THR A 378 23.11 14.40 1.71
C THR A 378 24.31 13.49 1.95
N GLY A 379 25.52 13.94 1.62
CA GLY A 379 26.72 13.10 1.63
C GLY A 379 26.80 12.10 0.47
N LEU A 380 25.78 12.03 -0.40
CA LEU A 380 25.75 11.11 -1.54
C LEU A 380 26.64 11.61 -2.69
N LYS A 381 27.29 10.70 -3.42
CA LYS A 381 28.17 11.00 -4.57
C LYS A 381 27.37 11.18 -5.87
N LEU A 382 26.48 12.16 -5.89
CA LEU A 382 25.72 12.59 -7.08
C LEU A 382 26.52 13.46 -8.05
N HIS A 383 27.72 13.91 -7.68
CA HIS A 383 28.58 14.71 -8.55
C HIS A 383 30.06 14.35 -8.36
N PHE A 384 30.85 14.44 -9.43
CA PHE A 384 32.28 14.07 -9.39
C PHE A 384 33.16 15.03 -8.57
N LEU A 385 32.65 16.22 -8.23
CA LEU A 385 33.31 17.18 -7.32
C LEU A 385 32.87 17.02 -5.86
N ALA A 386 31.92 16.13 -5.57
CA ALA A 386 31.53 15.84 -4.19
C ALA A 386 32.67 15.09 -3.48
N SER A 387 32.93 15.43 -2.22
CA SER A 387 33.88 14.72 -1.37
C SER A 387 33.43 13.28 -1.19
N SER A 388 34.35 12.32 -1.37
CA SER A 388 34.10 10.93 -1.03
C SER A 388 34.27 10.74 0.47
N ASN A 389 33.22 10.33 1.17
CA ASN A 389 33.27 9.92 2.58
C ASN A 389 34.21 8.72 2.84
N GLU A 390 34.83 8.13 1.81
CA GLU A 390 35.77 7.00 1.93
C GLU A 390 37.24 7.42 2.16
N GLU A 391 37.60 8.70 2.06
CA GLU A 391 39.01 9.13 2.23
C GLU A 391 39.40 9.46 3.68
N ASP A 392 38.44 9.50 4.62
CA ASP A 392 38.71 9.89 6.02
C ASP A 392 39.03 8.73 6.98
N GLU A 393 38.98 7.46 6.54
CA GLU A 393 39.37 6.31 7.38
C GLU A 393 40.86 5.91 7.30
N ASP A 394 41.64 6.46 6.36
CA ASP A 394 43.04 6.07 6.12
C ASP A 394 44.11 7.09 6.63
N GLU A 395 43.73 8.24 7.20
CA GLU A 395 44.69 9.24 7.72
C GLU A 395 44.91 9.26 9.26
N GLU A 396 44.22 8.43 10.06
CA GLU A 396 44.46 8.34 11.52
C GLU A 396 45.38 7.17 11.96
N ALA A 397 46.31 6.74 11.09
CA ALA A 397 47.30 5.72 11.43
C ALA A 397 48.77 6.17 11.28
N GLU A 398 49.10 7.47 11.26
CA GLU A 398 50.49 7.93 11.37
C GLU A 398 50.67 9.21 12.21
N SER A 399 50.32 9.18 13.50
CA SER A 399 50.96 10.09 14.47
C SER A 399 50.97 9.55 15.91
N SER A 400 51.86 8.61 16.21
CA SER A 400 52.33 8.41 17.59
C SER A 400 53.78 7.90 17.64
N SER A 401 54.74 8.74 17.24
CA SER A 401 56.14 8.55 17.64
C SER A 401 56.43 9.41 18.88
N ASP A 402 56.19 8.82 20.05
CA ASP A 402 56.61 9.37 21.34
C ASP A 402 58.14 9.28 21.48
N SER A 403 58.73 10.40 21.85
CA SER A 403 60.15 10.57 22.13
C SER A 403 60.42 10.31 23.61
N SER A 404 61.06 9.19 23.94
CA SER A 404 61.70 9.02 25.24
C SER A 404 63.10 8.40 25.12
N GLN A 405 64.09 9.19 25.50
CA GLN A 405 65.45 8.74 25.81
C GLN A 405 65.50 8.30 27.27
N HIS A 406 65.94 7.06 27.56
CA HIS A 406 67.08 6.74 28.42
C HIS A 406 67.14 5.24 28.81
N ALA A 407 68.27 4.64 28.41
CA ALA A 407 69.21 3.80 29.17
C ALA A 407 68.78 2.54 29.97
N GLU A 408 69.57 1.47 29.70
CA GLU A 408 69.96 0.33 30.55
C GLU A 408 68.92 -0.77 30.83
N ALA A 409 69.19 -2.08 30.81
CA ALA A 409 70.38 -2.90 30.57
C ALA A 409 70.00 -4.38 30.36
N SER A 410 70.82 -5.14 29.61
CA SER A 410 71.13 -6.59 29.75
C SER A 410 69.96 -7.62 29.57
N SER A 411 70.11 -8.83 29.04
CA SER A 411 71.26 -9.72 28.87
C SER A 411 70.95 -10.86 27.86
N SER A 412 72.05 -11.42 27.30
CA SER A 412 72.25 -12.78 26.77
C SER A 412 71.41 -13.28 25.57
N ARG A 413 72.00 -13.44 24.36
CA ARG A 413 72.80 -14.61 23.86
C ARG A 413 71.92 -15.87 23.69
N ARG A 414 71.86 -16.58 22.54
CA ARG A 414 72.97 -17.04 21.67
C ARG A 414 72.47 -17.79 20.41
N GLU A 415 73.24 -17.65 19.30
CA GLU A 415 73.69 -18.68 18.30
C GLU A 415 72.62 -19.59 17.64
N VAL A 416 72.27 -19.55 16.35
CA VAL A 416 72.99 -19.65 15.05
C VAL A 416 73.89 -20.87 14.87
N ALA A 417 73.46 -21.81 14.00
CA ALA A 417 74.16 -22.29 12.78
C ALA A 417 73.89 -23.78 12.48
N GLY A 418 73.67 -24.11 11.20
CA GLY A 418 73.94 -25.46 10.69
C GLY A 418 73.10 -25.92 9.48
N ALA A 419 73.59 -25.66 8.28
CA ALA A 419 73.32 -26.43 7.05
C ALA A 419 74.64 -27.14 6.65
N PRO A 420 74.81 -27.88 5.52
CA PRO A 420 73.90 -28.41 4.48
C PRO A 420 74.27 -29.90 4.12
N PRO A 421 74.38 -30.37 2.83
CA PRO A 421 73.31 -30.85 1.92
C PRO A 421 73.59 -32.25 1.27
N GLY A 422 72.64 -32.72 0.45
CA GLY A 422 72.84 -33.72 -0.63
C GLY A 422 71.49 -34.36 -1.02
N ALA A 423 71.19 -34.84 -2.23
CA ALA A 423 71.80 -34.78 -3.56
C ALA A 423 70.73 -35.32 -4.56
N ASN A 424 70.81 -34.89 -5.83
CA ASN A 424 70.39 -35.52 -7.10
C ASN A 424 69.11 -36.41 -7.20
N ILE A 425 68.30 -36.18 -8.23
CA ILE A 425 68.23 -36.96 -9.50
C ILE A 425 66.96 -36.57 -10.29
N GLU A 426 67.14 -36.31 -11.57
CA GLU A 426 66.12 -36.09 -12.62
C GLU A 426 65.40 -37.39 -13.04
N VAL A 427 64.28 -37.23 -13.77
CA VAL A 427 63.85 -38.00 -14.98
C VAL A 427 62.42 -38.59 -14.95
N LYS A 428 61.56 -37.92 -15.74
CA LYS A 428 60.56 -38.38 -16.73
C LYS A 428 59.24 -39.11 -16.37
N GLU A 429 58.20 -38.49 -16.95
CA GLU A 429 57.14 -39.03 -17.85
C GLU A 429 55.91 -39.75 -17.28
N ARG A 430 54.79 -39.03 -17.43
CA ARG A 430 53.53 -39.36 -18.14
C ARG A 430 52.45 -40.23 -17.48
N ASP A 431 51.27 -39.62 -17.56
CA ASP A 431 49.93 -40.15 -17.87
C ASP A 431 48.93 -40.43 -16.73
N THR A 432 47.71 -39.97 -17.03
CA THR A 432 46.37 -40.33 -16.56
C THR A 432 45.69 -39.53 -15.43
N GLU A 433 44.45 -39.18 -15.76
CA GLU A 433 43.45 -38.36 -15.09
C GLU A 433 42.85 -39.05 -13.85
N LEU A 434 42.48 -38.25 -12.82
CA LEU A 434 41.11 -38.14 -12.27
C LEU A 434 41.10 -37.44 -10.89
N ASP A 435 40.38 -36.32 -10.88
CA ASP A 435 39.49 -35.76 -9.84
C ASP A 435 39.98 -35.38 -8.42
N GLY A 436 39.63 -34.14 -8.03
CA GLY A 436 39.32 -33.76 -6.64
C GLY A 436 40.38 -33.06 -5.78
N GLN A 437 40.11 -31.78 -5.49
CA GLN A 437 40.47 -30.99 -4.29
C GLN A 437 41.76 -30.13 -4.25
N GLN A 438 41.50 -28.89 -3.82
CA GLN A 438 42.35 -27.96 -3.05
C GLN A 438 43.42 -27.12 -3.76
N ALA A 439 43.13 -25.81 -3.72
CA ALA A 439 43.99 -24.77 -3.16
C ALA A 439 45.11 -24.15 -4.01
N VAL A 440 44.84 -22.88 -4.33
CA VAL A 440 45.67 -21.73 -3.96
C VAL A 440 46.93 -21.46 -4.79
N SER A 441 46.84 -20.30 -5.42
CA SER A 441 47.86 -19.25 -5.57
C SER A 441 48.47 -19.03 -6.95
N GLN A 442 48.44 -17.74 -7.29
CA GLN A 442 49.23 -17.05 -8.31
C GLN A 442 48.64 -17.02 -9.71
N LEU A 443 47.75 -16.06 -9.92
CA LEU A 443 47.80 -15.21 -11.11
C LEU A 443 47.28 -13.81 -10.79
N GLY A 444 48.24 -12.88 -10.76
CA GLY A 444 48.10 -11.45 -11.05
C GLY A 444 46.87 -10.72 -10.54
N LYS A 445 47.03 -9.99 -9.42
CA LYS A 445 46.25 -8.79 -9.12
C LYS A 445 46.42 -7.80 -10.28
N ARG A 446 45.48 -7.79 -11.22
CA ARG A 446 45.18 -6.62 -12.04
C ARG A 446 43.93 -6.04 -11.41
N GLY A 447 44.09 -4.96 -10.65
CA GLY A 447 42.98 -4.22 -10.07
C GLY A 447 42.02 -3.88 -11.20
N THR A 448 40.79 -4.36 -11.08
CA THR A 448 39.65 -3.76 -11.77
C THR A 448 39.44 -2.42 -11.11
N GLU A 449 39.92 -1.34 -11.74
CA GLU A 449 39.42 0.00 -11.46
C GLU A 449 37.89 -0.07 -11.54
N ALA A 450 37.22 0.14 -10.40
CA ALA A 450 35.79 0.30 -10.39
C ALA A 450 35.48 1.51 -11.29
N LYS A 451 34.75 1.29 -12.38
CA LYS A 451 34.25 2.42 -13.16
C LYS A 451 33.36 3.22 -12.22
N GLU A 452 33.72 4.47 -11.96
CA GLU A 452 32.84 5.40 -11.25
C GLU A 452 31.47 5.39 -11.96
N SER A 453 30.41 5.16 -11.18
CA SER A 453 29.04 5.27 -11.67
C SER A 453 28.82 6.71 -12.15
N VAL A 454 28.01 6.87 -13.19
CA VAL A 454 27.62 8.20 -13.67
C VAL A 454 26.30 8.53 -12.99
N PRO A 455 26.25 9.56 -12.13
CA PRO A 455 25.01 9.93 -11.47
C PRO A 455 23.94 10.30 -12.49
N VAL A 456 22.73 9.81 -12.27
CA VAL A 456 21.59 10.05 -13.13
C VAL A 456 20.38 10.43 -12.31
N CYS A 457 19.39 11.03 -12.97
CA CYS A 457 18.11 11.31 -12.36
C CYS A 457 16.99 11.08 -13.36
N ARG A 458 15.77 11.17 -12.84
CA ARG A 458 14.56 11.41 -13.62
C ARG A 458 13.65 12.34 -12.83
N GLY A 459 12.87 13.14 -13.55
CA GLY A 459 11.94 14.07 -12.95
C GLY A 459 10.62 14.14 -13.71
N GLU A 460 9.56 14.45 -12.99
CA GLU A 460 8.26 14.77 -13.55
C GLU A 460 7.56 15.89 -12.76
N LEU A 461 6.74 16.67 -13.48
CA LEU A 461 5.80 17.61 -12.87
C LEU A 461 4.42 16.93 -12.81
N ARG A 462 3.89 16.80 -11.60
CA ARG A 462 2.66 16.07 -11.30
C ARG A 462 1.56 17.01 -10.83
N HIS A 463 0.31 16.60 -11.09
CA HIS A 463 -0.89 17.26 -10.60
C HIS A 463 -1.78 16.28 -9.84
N TRP A 464 -2.12 16.65 -8.60
CA TRP A 464 -2.86 15.85 -7.64
C TRP A 464 -4.21 16.49 -7.34
N ARG A 465 -5.29 15.78 -7.67
CA ARG A 465 -6.66 16.18 -7.34
C ARG A 465 -7.45 14.98 -6.82
N HIS A 466 -8.69 15.23 -6.42
CA HIS A 466 -9.61 14.19 -5.97
C HIS A 466 -9.62 12.95 -6.89
N GLY A 467 -9.48 11.77 -6.28
CA GLY A 467 -9.39 10.48 -6.96
C GLY A 467 -7.97 10.06 -7.39
N HIS A 468 -6.96 10.91 -7.24
CA HIS A 468 -5.56 10.55 -7.57
C HIS A 468 -4.86 9.79 -6.43
N TYR A 469 -3.94 8.89 -6.78
CA TYR A 469 -3.18 8.02 -5.86
C TYR A 469 -1.99 7.32 -6.55
N THR A 470 -1.11 6.69 -5.75
CA THR A 470 -0.28 5.56 -6.18
C THR A 470 -0.42 4.39 -5.21
N LEU A 471 -0.07 3.19 -5.67
CA LEU A 471 -0.16 1.92 -4.93
C LEU A 471 1.18 1.21 -4.95
N LEU A 472 1.42 0.41 -3.91
CA LEU A 472 2.53 -0.52 -3.86
C LEU A 472 2.21 -1.75 -4.73
N HIS A 473 3.20 -2.20 -5.50
CA HIS A 473 3.05 -3.40 -6.32
C HIS A 473 4.40 -4.12 -6.50
N ASP A 474 4.38 -5.45 -6.52
CA ASP A 474 5.60 -6.28 -6.52
C ASP A 474 6.45 -6.13 -7.81
N THR A 475 5.92 -5.47 -8.83
CA THR A 475 6.63 -5.20 -10.09
C THR A 475 7.26 -3.81 -10.15
N ASP A 476 7.24 -3.07 -9.04
CA ASP A 476 7.91 -1.78 -8.90
C ASP A 476 9.41 -1.99 -8.61
N VAL A 477 10.19 -2.07 -9.68
CA VAL A 477 11.65 -2.22 -9.58
C VAL A 477 12.33 -0.96 -9.05
N GLU A 478 11.69 0.21 -9.16
CA GLU A 478 12.29 1.51 -8.83
C GLU A 478 12.19 1.81 -7.34
N ASN A 479 11.13 1.31 -6.69
CA ASN A 479 11.02 1.34 -5.23
C ASN A 479 11.98 0.36 -4.53
N ALA A 480 12.58 -0.61 -5.26
CA ALA A 480 13.51 -1.61 -4.70
C ALA A 480 15.00 -1.29 -5.01
N GLU A 481 15.34 -0.02 -5.17
CA GLU A 481 16.67 0.47 -5.52
C GLU A 481 17.06 1.66 -4.62
N PHE A 482 18.36 1.80 -4.35
CA PHE A 482 18.87 2.99 -3.66
C PHE A 482 18.60 4.23 -4.50
N ALA A 483 17.98 5.24 -3.90
CA ALA A 483 17.67 6.48 -4.58
C ALA A 483 17.43 7.62 -3.59
N LEU A 484 17.79 8.83 -3.99
CA LEU A 484 17.38 10.06 -3.32
C LEU A 484 16.12 10.61 -3.98
N ASP A 485 15.00 10.58 -3.27
CA ASP A 485 13.77 11.21 -3.71
C ASP A 485 13.76 12.69 -3.34
N LEU A 486 13.25 13.51 -4.26
CA LEU A 486 13.05 14.95 -4.09
C LEU A 486 11.60 15.30 -4.44
N LEU A 487 10.92 15.98 -3.52
CA LEU A 487 9.55 16.49 -3.71
C LEU A 487 9.51 17.99 -3.44
N LEU A 488 9.14 18.80 -4.43
CA LEU A 488 8.92 20.24 -4.28
C LEU A 488 7.44 20.59 -4.52
N PHE A 489 6.74 21.00 -3.47
CA PHE A 489 5.29 21.21 -3.53
C PHE A 489 4.88 22.65 -3.92
N CYS A 490 3.84 22.75 -4.74
CA CYS A 490 3.29 24.00 -5.26
C CYS A 490 1.76 24.02 -5.15
N GLY A 491 1.17 25.16 -4.78
CA GLY A 491 -0.28 25.35 -4.78
C GLY A 491 -1.05 24.51 -3.75
N CYS A 492 -0.43 24.12 -2.62
CA CYS A 492 -1.05 23.33 -1.54
C CYS A 492 -1.41 24.16 -0.28
N GLU A 493 -1.56 25.49 -0.38
CA GLU A 493 -2.01 26.33 0.75
C GLU A 493 -3.34 25.84 1.33
N GLY A 494 -3.36 25.56 2.64
CA GLY A 494 -4.54 25.03 3.34
C GLY A 494 -4.87 23.58 2.99
N TRP A 495 -3.91 22.81 2.47
CA TRP A 495 -4.06 21.35 2.34
C TRP A 495 -3.96 20.69 3.71
N GLU A 496 -4.92 19.83 4.02
CA GLU A 496 -5.04 19.15 5.32
C GLU A 496 -4.71 17.66 5.16
N ALA A 497 -4.17 17.03 6.20
CA ALA A 497 -3.79 15.61 6.19
C ALA A 497 -4.99 14.70 5.86
N GLU A 498 -6.18 15.09 6.31
CA GLU A 498 -7.44 14.40 6.10
C GLU A 498 -7.87 14.33 4.64
N PHE A 499 -7.29 15.16 3.77
CA PHE A 499 -7.57 15.14 2.32
C PHE A 499 -6.85 13.99 1.62
N GLY A 500 -5.82 13.39 2.22
CA GLY A 500 -4.89 12.49 1.54
C GLY A 500 -3.84 13.27 0.74
N GLY A 501 -3.25 12.65 -0.28
CA GLY A 501 -2.22 13.27 -1.13
C GLY A 501 -0.84 13.39 -0.48
N PHE A 502 -0.68 12.97 0.78
CA PHE A 502 0.64 12.83 1.40
C PHE A 502 1.38 11.62 0.82
N THR A 503 2.72 11.71 0.80
CA THR A 503 3.58 10.60 0.44
C THR A 503 3.98 9.86 1.71
N SER A 504 3.72 8.56 1.78
CA SER A 504 4.09 7.68 2.90
C SER A 504 5.20 6.74 2.44
N TYR A 505 6.20 6.55 3.31
CA TYR A 505 7.30 5.60 3.15
C TYR A 505 7.15 4.49 4.19
N ILE A 506 7.27 3.25 3.76
CA ILE A 506 7.06 2.07 4.60
C ILE A 506 8.17 1.03 4.40
N ALA A 507 8.43 0.23 5.42
CA ALA A 507 9.31 -0.92 5.32
C ALA A 507 8.65 -2.06 4.53
N LYS A 508 9.40 -2.70 3.64
CA LYS A 508 8.93 -3.75 2.76
C LYS A 508 8.55 -5.00 3.55
N GLY A 509 7.30 -5.44 3.37
CA GLY A 509 6.76 -6.61 4.06
C GLY A 509 6.33 -6.35 5.51
N GLU A 510 6.34 -5.08 5.94
CA GLU A 510 5.91 -4.65 7.26
C GLU A 510 4.72 -3.68 7.17
N ASP A 511 3.96 -3.58 8.25
CA ASP A 511 2.85 -2.62 8.38
C ASP A 511 3.31 -1.28 9.01
N GLU A 512 4.62 -1.11 9.23
CA GLU A 512 5.19 0.07 9.89
C GLU A 512 5.45 1.21 8.91
N GLU A 513 4.81 2.35 9.17
CA GLU A 513 5.05 3.61 8.46
C GLU A 513 6.31 4.27 9.02
N LEU A 514 7.32 4.44 8.16
CA LEU A 514 8.62 5.03 8.50
C LEU A 514 8.53 6.56 8.52
N LEU A 515 7.87 7.13 7.51
CA LEU A 515 7.83 8.58 7.28
C LEU A 515 6.61 8.98 6.46
N THR A 516 6.01 10.11 6.81
CA THR A 516 4.94 10.74 6.03
C THR A 516 5.28 12.18 5.68
N ILE A 517 5.27 12.50 4.39
CA ILE A 517 5.51 13.84 3.82
C ILE A 517 4.18 14.46 3.41
N TYR A 518 3.80 15.53 4.12
CA TYR A 518 2.60 16.31 3.81
C TYR A 518 2.91 17.42 2.80
N PRO A 519 2.01 17.69 1.82
CA PRO A 519 2.19 18.80 0.90
C PRO A 519 2.26 20.15 1.62
N GLU A 520 3.39 20.85 1.51
CA GLU A 520 3.60 22.18 2.10
C GLU A 520 4.24 23.12 1.06
N ASN A 521 3.63 24.29 0.85
CA ASN A 521 4.03 25.21 -0.21
C ASN A 521 5.50 25.60 -0.11
N ASN A 522 6.22 25.52 -1.23
CA ASN A 522 7.62 25.89 -1.35
C ASN A 522 8.53 25.13 -0.35
N SER A 523 8.11 23.96 0.11
CA SER A 523 8.95 23.05 0.88
C SER A 523 9.53 21.98 -0.05
N LEU A 524 10.84 21.77 0.04
CA LEU A 524 11.57 20.69 -0.62
C LEU A 524 11.79 19.56 0.39
N ALA A 525 11.21 18.40 0.15
CA ALA A 525 11.50 17.20 0.92
C ALA A 525 12.56 16.36 0.20
N LEU A 526 13.60 15.94 0.91
CA LEU A 526 14.61 14.99 0.45
C LEU A 526 14.51 13.73 1.31
N ILE A 527 14.47 12.56 0.68
CA ILE A 527 14.34 11.26 1.36
C ILE A 527 15.26 10.26 0.67
N TYR A 528 16.21 9.67 1.42
CA TYR A 528 17.01 8.57 0.90
C TYR A 528 16.29 7.26 1.16
N ARG A 529 16.07 6.49 0.10
CA ARG A 529 15.48 5.15 0.17
C ARG A 529 16.53 4.09 -0.09
N ASP A 530 16.43 2.99 0.67
CA ASP A 530 17.12 1.75 0.39
C ASP A 530 16.23 0.77 -0.41
N LYS A 531 16.71 -0.47 -0.57
CA LYS A 531 16.01 -1.53 -1.33
C LYS A 531 14.79 -2.11 -0.61
N GLU A 532 14.63 -1.84 0.67
CA GLU A 532 13.53 -2.33 1.51
C GLU A 532 12.59 -1.20 1.91
N THR A 533 12.78 0.02 1.38
CA THR A 533 11.91 1.17 1.61
C THR A 533 11.02 1.42 0.40
N LEU A 534 9.71 1.23 0.58
CA LEU A 534 8.70 1.48 -0.44
C LEU A 534 7.99 2.81 -0.18
N LYS A 535 7.39 3.42 -1.22
CA LYS A 535 6.58 4.63 -1.06
C LYS A 535 5.30 4.62 -1.87
N PHE A 536 4.31 5.35 -1.39
CA PHE A 536 3.08 5.63 -2.13
C PHE A 536 2.50 7.01 -1.80
N VAL A 537 1.65 7.53 -2.67
CA VAL A 537 0.87 8.75 -2.45
C VAL A 537 -0.56 8.36 -2.10
N LYS A 538 -0.99 8.69 -0.88
CA LYS A 538 -2.31 8.31 -0.38
C LYS A 538 -3.42 8.93 -1.23
N HIS A 539 -4.47 8.15 -1.49
CA HIS A 539 -5.66 8.60 -2.19
C HIS A 539 -6.21 9.96 -1.73
N VAL A 540 -6.34 10.89 -2.68
CA VAL A 540 -6.92 12.21 -2.47
C VAL A 540 -8.45 12.11 -2.47
N ASN A 541 -9.07 12.27 -1.31
CA ASN A 541 -10.51 12.04 -1.12
C ASN A 541 -11.37 13.30 -1.30
N GLN A 542 -12.70 13.14 -1.26
CA GLN A 542 -13.70 14.19 -1.56
C GLN A 542 -13.63 15.39 -0.61
N ARG A 543 -13.03 15.27 0.59
CA ARG A 543 -12.81 16.43 1.47
C ARG A 543 -11.92 17.48 0.82
N SER A 544 -11.00 17.08 -0.06
CA SER A 544 -10.17 18.01 -0.84
C SER A 544 -11.00 18.98 -1.69
N SER A 545 -12.18 18.57 -2.15
CA SER A 545 -13.10 19.41 -2.93
C SER A 545 -13.68 20.58 -2.12
N GLN A 546 -13.71 20.48 -0.78
CA GLN A 546 -14.11 21.59 0.09
C GLN A 546 -13.10 22.76 0.02
N ARG A 547 -11.85 22.49 -0.38
CA ARG A 547 -10.83 23.51 -0.61
C ARG A 547 -11.19 24.42 -1.77
N TRP A 548 -11.81 23.91 -2.85
CA TRP A 548 -12.21 24.75 -3.99
C TRP A 548 -13.23 25.81 -3.59
N ILE A 549 -14.05 25.55 -2.56
CA ILE A 549 -14.99 26.54 -2.04
C ILE A 549 -14.25 27.71 -1.39
N LYS A 550 -13.10 27.46 -0.75
CA LYS A 550 -12.28 28.47 -0.07
C LYS A 550 -11.27 29.14 -1.02
N VAL A 551 -10.73 28.39 -1.98
CA VAL A 551 -9.72 28.84 -2.96
C VAL A 551 -10.14 28.37 -4.36
N PRO A 552 -11.00 29.12 -5.07
CA PRO A 552 -11.62 28.70 -6.33
C PRO A 552 -10.65 28.48 -7.50
N THR A 553 -9.43 29.00 -7.37
CA THR A 553 -8.41 28.98 -8.41
C THR A 553 -7.54 27.71 -8.40
N SER A 554 -7.67 26.83 -7.39
CA SER A 554 -6.79 25.66 -7.24
C SER A 554 -7.59 24.36 -7.15
N ASN A 555 -7.61 23.58 -8.24
CA ASN A 555 -8.16 22.24 -8.24
C ASN A 555 -7.09 21.21 -7.84
N GLY A 556 -6.81 21.09 -6.54
CA GLY A 556 -5.75 20.19 -6.06
C GLY A 556 -4.43 20.92 -5.80
N PHE A 557 -3.31 20.22 -5.97
CA PHE A 557 -1.95 20.78 -5.84
C PHE A 557 -0.99 20.15 -6.85
N TRP A 558 0.19 20.72 -7.00
CA TRP A 558 1.24 20.23 -7.89
C TRP A 558 2.51 19.91 -7.12
N ASP A 559 3.34 19.03 -7.68
CA ASP A 559 4.71 18.88 -7.22
C ASP A 559 5.67 18.59 -8.38
N PHE A 560 6.92 18.97 -8.17
CA PHE A 560 8.04 18.47 -8.95
C PHE A 560 8.59 17.26 -8.19
N SER A 561 8.57 16.08 -8.81
CA SER A 561 9.01 14.82 -8.21
C SER A 561 10.20 14.27 -8.99
N PHE A 562 11.35 14.19 -8.31
CA PHE A 562 12.60 13.72 -8.89
C PHE A 562 13.14 12.54 -8.07
N ALA A 563 13.89 11.67 -8.74
CA ALA A 563 14.68 10.62 -8.11
C ALA A 563 16.10 10.68 -8.68
N TYR A 564 17.10 10.72 -7.81
CA TYR A 564 18.53 10.75 -8.14
C TYR A 564 19.20 9.44 -7.73
N TYR A 565 20.18 9.03 -8.51
CA TYR A 565 20.91 7.77 -8.38
C TYR A 565 22.41 8.05 -8.52
N GLU A 566 23.23 7.44 -7.65
CA GLU A 566 24.69 7.56 -7.66
C GLU A 566 25.38 6.90 -8.87
#